data_AF-A0A542DKJ6-F1
#
_entry.id   AF-A0A542DKJ6-F1
#
_cell.length_a   1.000
_cell.length_b   1.000
_cell.length_c   1.000
_cell.angle_alpha   90.00
_cell.angle_beta   90.00
_cell.angle_gamma   90.00
#
_symmetry.space_group_name_H-M   'P 1'
#
loop_
_entity.id
_entity.type
_entity.pdbx_description
1 polymer ?
#
loop_
_entity_poly.entity_id
_entity_poly.type
_entity_poly.pdbx_seq_one_letter_code
_entity_poly.pdbx_strand_id
1 'polypeptide(L)'
;MVGPYLPPGVVSEVFVYASGRREQVYRAPLPSEGPEGFVDGAGRRGLVCMYGYFVFEWVEGARTVCVSHGRLRGARMLLWRDVSIDVEWSAAGLTAFAQRWVREHLAKFMLPGEGVDDARA
;
A
#
# COMPACT_ATOMS: atom_id res chain seq x y z
N MET A 1 -9.66 34.02 3.31
CA MET A 1 -10.39 32.73 3.30
C MET A 1 -9.33 31.65 3.28
N VAL A 2 -9.08 30.98 4.41
CA VAL A 2 -8.02 29.96 4.53
C VAL A 2 -8.58 28.68 3.90
N GLY A 3 -8.02 28.26 2.76
CA GLY A 3 -8.40 26.98 2.15
C GLY A 3 -8.13 25.82 3.13
N PRO A 4 -8.90 24.72 3.08
CA PRO A 4 -8.75 23.64 4.04
C PRO A 4 -7.33 23.07 3.95
N TYR A 5 -6.61 23.07 5.07
CA TYR A 5 -5.27 22.49 5.19
C TYR A 5 -5.39 20.95 5.14
N LEU A 6 -5.45 20.43 3.91
CA LEU A 6 -5.02 19.10 3.48
C LEU A 6 -3.89 18.49 4.34
N PRO A 7 -4.07 17.43 5.17
CA PRO A 7 -2.90 16.67 5.59
C PRO A 7 -2.16 16.13 4.35
N PRO A 8 -0.81 16.00 4.39
CA PRO A 8 -0.05 15.55 3.23
C PRO A 8 -0.58 14.24 2.64
N GLY A 9 -0.82 14.24 1.32
CA GLY A 9 -1.32 13.07 0.59
C GLY A 9 -2.82 12.83 0.71
N VAL A 10 -3.56 13.63 1.49
CA VAL A 10 -5.03 13.61 1.47
C VAL A 10 -5.51 14.39 0.25
N VAL A 11 -6.29 13.73 -0.59
CA VAL A 11 -6.93 14.36 -1.75
C VAL A 11 -8.42 14.52 -1.50
N SER A 12 -8.97 15.66 -1.93
CA SER A 12 -10.42 15.88 -1.93
C SER A 12 -10.99 15.44 -3.28
N GLU A 13 -12.05 14.65 -3.22
CA GLU A 13 -12.78 14.14 -4.39
C GLU A 13 -14.27 14.43 -4.19
N VAL A 14 -15.01 14.62 -5.30
CA VAL A 14 -16.47 14.73 -5.25
C VAL A 14 -17.06 13.39 -5.63
N PHE A 15 -17.70 12.71 -4.68
CA PHE A 15 -18.45 11.50 -4.93
C PHE A 15 -19.87 11.87 -5.40
N VAL A 16 -20.32 11.25 -6.49
CA VAL A 16 -21.67 11.45 -7.04
C VAL A 16 -22.46 10.18 -6.79
N TYR A 17 -23.42 10.25 -5.88
CA TYR A 17 -24.34 9.13 -5.62
C TYR A 17 -25.24 8.89 -6.82
N ALA A 18 -25.76 7.67 -6.97
CA ALA A 18 -26.75 7.33 -7.99
C ALA A 18 -28.00 8.25 -7.99
N SER A 19 -28.30 8.90 -6.86
CA SER A 19 -29.37 9.89 -6.73
C SER A 19 -29.04 11.28 -7.30
N GLY A 20 -27.84 11.48 -7.83
CA GLY A 20 -27.32 12.78 -8.29
C GLY A 20 -26.80 13.69 -7.16
N ARG A 21 -26.88 13.24 -5.90
CA ARG A 21 -26.29 13.97 -4.76
C ARG A 21 -24.77 13.99 -4.89
N ARG A 22 -24.16 15.16 -4.69
CA ARG A 22 -22.70 15.35 -4.69
C ARG A 22 -22.21 15.53 -3.25
N GLU A 23 -21.14 14.83 -2.88
CA GLU A 23 -20.56 14.90 -1.54
C GLU A 23 -19.04 15.00 -1.64
N GLN A 24 -18.45 15.92 -0.86
CA GLN A 24 -17.01 16.06 -0.79
C GLN A 24 -16.45 14.98 0.14
N VAL A 25 -15.62 14.10 -0.41
CA VAL A 25 -14.96 13.01 0.31
C VAL A 25 -13.46 13.29 0.35
N TYR A 26 -12.80 12.88 1.44
CA TYR A 26 -11.36 13.01 1.61
C TYR A 26 -10.74 11.62 1.61
N ARG A 27 -9.91 11.34 0.60
CA ARG A 27 -9.18 10.08 0.50
C ARG A 27 -7.82 10.24 1.17
N ALA A 28 -7.62 9.53 2.28
CA ALA A 28 -6.34 9.47 2.95
C ALA A 28 -5.37 8.53 2.23
N PRO A 29 -4.05 8.78 2.28
CA PRO A 29 -3.06 7.83 1.77
C PRO A 29 -3.13 6.52 2.57
N LEU A 30 -2.82 5.40 1.90
CA LEU A 30 -2.74 4.11 2.58
C LEU A 30 -1.67 4.18 3.70
N PRO A 31 -1.95 3.58 4.87
CA PRO A 31 -0.99 3.56 5.96
C PRO A 31 0.28 2.81 5.54
N SER A 32 1.43 3.25 6.05
CA SER A 32 2.73 2.65 5.75
C SER A 32 3.65 2.66 6.96
N GLU A 33 4.47 1.62 7.13
CA GLU A 33 5.51 1.50 8.15
C GLU A 33 6.80 0.92 7.53
N GLY A 34 7.97 1.29 8.07
CA GLY A 34 9.27 0.87 7.54
C GLY A 34 9.67 1.58 6.23
N PRO A 35 10.63 1.02 5.47
CA PRO A 35 11.28 -0.28 5.65
C PRO A 35 12.24 -0.35 6.84
N GLU A 36 12.27 -1.49 7.53
CA GLU A 36 13.16 -1.81 8.64
C GLU A 36 13.99 -3.07 8.31
N GLY A 37 15.23 -3.15 8.81
CA GLY A 37 16.06 -4.36 8.70
C GLY A 37 15.78 -5.34 9.82
N PHE A 38 15.88 -6.64 9.55
CA PHE A 38 15.80 -7.70 10.55
C PHE A 38 16.80 -8.83 10.28
N VAL A 39 16.96 -9.72 11.24
CA VAL A 39 17.68 -10.99 11.10
C VAL A 39 16.71 -12.12 11.42
N ASP A 40 16.59 -13.11 10.54
CA ASP A 40 15.68 -14.24 10.72
C ASP A 40 16.26 -15.31 11.66
N GLY A 41 15.46 -16.33 11.98
CA GLY A 41 15.89 -17.44 12.85
C GLY A 41 17.04 -18.29 12.30
N ALA A 42 17.37 -18.15 11.01
CA ALA A 42 18.51 -18.81 10.36
C ALA A 42 19.74 -17.87 10.27
N GLY A 43 19.69 -16.67 10.85
CA GLY A 43 20.77 -15.69 10.82
C GLY A 43 20.89 -14.91 9.51
N ARG A 44 19.89 -14.98 8.62
CA ARG A 44 19.89 -14.23 7.35
C ARG A 44 19.34 -12.84 7.57
N ARG A 45 19.93 -11.86 6.88
CA ARG A 45 19.44 -10.48 6.87
C ARG A 45 18.18 -10.39 6.02
N GLY A 46 17.25 -9.54 6.44
CA GLY A 46 16.02 -9.27 5.69
C GLY A 46 15.57 -7.83 5.84
N LEU A 47 14.68 -7.40 4.95
CA LEU A 47 13.98 -6.14 5.00
C LEU A 47 12.49 -6.39 5.18
N VAL A 48 11.83 -5.53 5.96
CA VAL A 48 10.39 -5.59 6.16
C VAL A 48 9.76 -4.21 6.02
N CYS A 49 8.63 -4.09 5.31
CA CYS A 49 7.81 -2.89 5.31
C CYS A 49 6.32 -3.25 5.35
N MET A 50 5.48 -2.27 5.69
CA MET A 50 4.04 -2.39 5.59
C MET A 50 3.50 -1.31 4.68
N TYR A 51 2.56 -1.67 3.81
CA TYR A 51 1.78 -0.74 3.01
C TYR A 51 0.33 -1.22 2.90
N GLY A 52 -0.64 -0.38 3.27
CA GLY A 52 -2.06 -0.73 3.24
C GLY A 52 -2.42 -1.94 4.12
N TYR A 53 -1.76 -2.10 5.26
CA TYR A 53 -1.82 -3.28 6.15
C TYR A 53 -1.33 -4.61 5.54
N PHE A 54 -0.68 -4.58 4.37
CA PHE A 54 0.10 -5.70 3.87
C PHE A 54 1.56 -5.55 4.29
N VAL A 55 2.08 -6.54 5.02
CA VAL A 55 3.46 -6.60 5.50
C VAL A 55 4.27 -7.48 4.56
N PHE A 56 5.35 -6.93 4.01
CA PHE A 56 6.24 -7.60 3.07
C PHE A 56 7.57 -7.89 3.75
N GLU A 57 7.95 -9.17 3.83
CA GLU A 57 9.23 -9.62 4.37
C GLU A 57 10.10 -10.17 3.23
N TRP A 58 11.31 -9.63 3.06
CA TRP A 58 12.22 -9.98 1.99
C TRP A 58 13.63 -10.26 2.51
N VAL A 59 13.99 -11.54 2.52
CA VAL A 59 15.33 -12.00 2.90
C VAL A 59 16.34 -11.66 1.80
N GLU A 60 17.55 -11.24 2.19
CA GLU A 60 18.66 -10.93 1.29
C GLU A 60 18.99 -12.12 0.38
N GLY A 61 19.07 -11.88 -0.94
CA GLY A 61 19.30 -12.90 -1.95
C GLY A 61 18.06 -13.70 -2.40
N ALA A 62 16.91 -13.56 -1.72
CA ALA A 62 15.67 -14.22 -2.15
C ALA A 62 15.04 -13.53 -3.38
N ARG A 63 14.37 -14.29 -4.23
CA ARG A 63 13.58 -13.78 -5.37
C ARG A 63 12.07 -13.74 -5.10
N THR A 64 11.69 -14.00 -3.85
CA THR A 64 10.31 -13.97 -3.37
C THR A 64 10.22 -13.20 -2.06
N VAL A 65 9.05 -12.66 -1.79
CA VAL A 65 8.67 -12.05 -0.52
C VAL A 65 7.52 -12.81 0.12
N CYS A 66 7.56 -12.92 1.44
CA CYS A 66 6.41 -13.31 2.24
C CYS A 66 5.52 -12.08 2.43
N VAL A 67 4.20 -12.27 2.29
CA VAL A 67 3.20 -11.23 2.47
C VAL A 67 2.20 -11.66 3.53
N SER A 68 2.05 -10.83 4.57
CA SER A 68 1.10 -11.02 5.66
C SER A 68 0.16 -9.82 5.77
N HIS A 69 -0.95 -9.96 6.48
CA HIS A 69 -1.82 -8.84 6.85
C HIS A 69 -1.62 -8.46 8.32
N GLY A 70 -1.42 -7.17 8.60
CA GLY A 70 -1.20 -6.65 9.95
C GLY A 70 -0.31 -5.41 9.99
N ARG A 71 0.43 -5.23 11.08
CA ARG A 71 1.41 -4.15 11.28
C ARG A 71 2.82 -4.69 11.42
N LEU A 72 3.84 -3.84 11.31
CA LEU A 72 5.22 -4.26 11.62
C LEU A 72 5.35 -4.62 13.10
N ARG A 73 4.74 -3.86 14.00
CA ARG A 73 4.76 -4.21 15.44
C ARG A 73 3.37 -4.65 15.85
N GLY A 74 3.13 -5.96 15.87
CA GLY A 74 1.85 -6.54 16.25
C GLY A 74 1.59 -7.91 15.66
N ALA A 75 0.38 -8.41 15.87
CA ALA A 75 -0.09 -9.65 15.26
C ALA A 75 -0.14 -9.52 13.74
N ARG A 76 0.26 -10.59 13.04
CA ARG A 76 0.24 -10.69 11.58
C ARG A 76 -0.34 -12.03 11.16
N MET A 77 -1.15 -12.03 10.13
CA MET A 77 -1.70 -13.23 9.50
C MET A 77 -1.03 -13.44 8.16
N LEU A 78 -0.29 -14.54 8.01
CA LEU A 78 0.34 -14.87 6.74
C LEU A 78 -0.71 -15.09 5.65
N LEU A 79 -0.51 -14.48 4.48
CA LEU A 79 -1.38 -14.63 3.32
C LEU A 79 -0.66 -15.39 2.18
N TRP A 80 0.57 -14.99 1.87
CA TRP A 80 1.37 -15.58 0.79
C TRP A 80 2.82 -15.75 1.22
N ARG A 81 3.46 -16.85 0.79
CA ARG A 81 4.87 -17.14 1.09
C ARG A 81 5.81 -16.74 -0.04
N ASP A 82 5.34 -16.82 -1.27
CA ASP A 82 6.21 -16.84 -2.45
C ASP A 82 5.76 -15.83 -3.51
N VAL A 83 5.58 -14.56 -3.13
CA VAL A 83 5.27 -13.50 -4.09
C VAL A 83 6.57 -13.09 -4.78
N SER A 84 6.66 -13.27 -6.09
CA SER A 84 7.87 -12.93 -6.86
C SER A 84 8.19 -11.44 -6.77
N ILE A 85 9.47 -11.14 -6.61
CA ILE A 85 10.02 -9.79 -6.61
C ILE A 85 11.23 -9.74 -7.56
N ASP A 86 11.18 -8.83 -8.52
CA ASP A 86 12.23 -8.63 -9.52
C ASP A 86 12.75 -7.20 -9.46
N VAL A 87 13.31 -6.84 -8.31
CA VAL A 87 14.03 -5.59 -8.08
C VAL A 87 15.31 -5.91 -7.31
N GLU A 88 16.28 -4.99 -7.31
CA GLU A 88 17.49 -5.14 -6.50
C GLU A 88 17.18 -5.07 -5.00
N TRP A 89 17.83 -5.92 -4.21
CA TRP A 89 17.63 -5.97 -2.76
C TRP A 89 18.04 -4.65 -2.10
N SER A 90 17.03 -3.86 -1.72
CA SER A 90 17.20 -2.56 -1.10
C SER A 90 15.90 -2.11 -0.41
N ALA A 91 16.03 -1.22 0.57
CA ALA A 91 14.90 -0.60 1.26
C ALA A 91 13.96 0.13 0.27
N ALA A 92 14.53 0.86 -0.69
CA ALA A 92 13.77 1.56 -1.72
C ALA A 92 13.07 0.58 -2.67
N GLY A 93 13.77 -0.48 -3.10
CA GLY A 93 13.21 -1.53 -3.95
C GLY A 93 12.01 -2.23 -3.31
N LEU A 94 12.13 -2.62 -2.03
CA LEU A 94 11.03 -3.24 -1.29
C LEU A 94 9.83 -2.30 -1.15
N THR A 95 10.07 -1.03 -0.85
CA THR A 95 9.00 -0.02 -0.69
C THR A 95 8.26 0.20 -2.00
N ALA A 96 8.98 0.38 -3.12
CA ALA A 96 8.38 0.55 -4.43
C ALA A 96 7.58 -0.70 -4.86
N PHE A 97 8.13 -1.89 -4.60
CA PHE A 97 7.44 -3.15 -4.84
C PHE A 97 6.13 -3.25 -4.05
N ALA A 98 6.17 -3.01 -2.73
CA ALA A 98 5.00 -3.09 -1.86
C ALA A 98 3.88 -2.14 -2.31
N GLN A 99 4.23 -0.89 -2.63
CA GLN A 99 3.25 0.09 -3.11
C GLN A 99 2.58 -0.34 -4.40
N ARG A 100 3.36 -0.78 -5.40
CA ARG A 100 2.83 -1.27 -6.67
C ARG A 100 1.92 -2.48 -6.45
N TRP A 101 2.42 -3.49 -5.73
CA TRP A 101 1.71 -4.73 -5.48
C TRP A 101 0.34 -4.48 -4.82
N VAL A 102 0.28 -3.64 -3.79
CA VAL A 102 -0.98 -3.34 -3.08
C VAL A 102 -1.95 -2.59 -3.98
N ARG A 103 -1.49 -1.61 -4.76
CA ARG A 103 -2.36 -0.86 -5.69
C ARG A 103 -2.97 -1.80 -6.73
N GLU A 104 -2.15 -2.66 -7.34
CA GLU A 104 -2.61 -3.67 -8.30
C GLU A 104 -3.55 -4.70 -7.66
N HIS A 105 -3.25 -5.13 -6.44
CA HIS A 105 -4.09 -6.08 -5.70
C HIS A 105 -5.47 -5.48 -5.39
N LEU A 106 -5.51 -4.26 -4.85
CA LEU A 106 -6.75 -3.57 -4.51
C LEU A 106 -7.57 -3.18 -5.76
N ALA A 107 -6.92 -2.85 -6.87
CA ALA A 107 -7.59 -2.53 -8.13
C ALA A 107 -8.50 -3.67 -8.62
N LYS A 108 -8.18 -4.93 -8.30
CA LYS A 108 -9.03 -6.10 -8.65
C LYS A 108 -10.41 -6.06 -7.99
N PHE A 109 -10.54 -5.33 -6.88
CA PHE A 109 -11.76 -5.21 -6.11
C PHE A 109 -12.47 -3.87 -6.31
N MET A 110 -11.87 -2.97 -7.09
CA MET A 110 -12.55 -1.76 -7.55
C MET A 110 -13.33 -2.11 -8.82
N LEU A 111 -14.66 -1.99 -8.76
CA LEU A 111 -15.54 -2.30 -9.88
C LEU A 111 -15.22 -1.39 -11.09
N PRO A 112 -15.16 -1.92 -12.32
CA PRO A 112 -15.11 -1.09 -13.51
C PRO A 112 -16.48 -0.44 -13.72
N GLY A 113 -16.65 0.84 -13.38
CA GLY A 113 -17.93 1.52 -13.60
C GLY A 113 -18.13 2.91 -13.00
N GLU A 114 -17.37 3.33 -12.00
CA GLU A 114 -17.45 4.71 -11.50
C GLU A 114 -16.30 5.54 -12.11
N GLY A 115 -16.51 5.94 -13.35
CA GLY A 115 -15.69 6.96 -13.99
C GLY A 115 -15.82 8.26 -13.21
N VAL A 116 -14.73 8.70 -12.61
CA VAL A 116 -14.56 10.08 -12.14
C VAL A 116 -14.50 10.94 -13.40
N ASP A 117 -15.60 11.61 -13.71
CA ASP A 117 -15.62 12.62 -14.75
C ASP A 117 -14.78 13.80 -14.25
N ASP A 118 -13.59 13.93 -14.83
CA ASP A 118 -12.63 14.98 -14.56
C ASP A 118 -13.16 16.27 -15.22
N ALA A 119 -14.21 16.83 -14.63
CA ALA A 119 -14.80 18.09 -15.06
C ALA A 119 -13.84 19.23 -14.70
N ARG A 120 -12.88 19.47 -15.59
CA ARG A 120 -12.20 20.75 -15.73
C ARG A 120 -13.23 21.86 -15.92
N ALA A 121 -13.20 22.86 -15.04
CA ALA A 121 -13.60 24.23 -15.31
C ALA A 121 -12.65 25.15 -14.55
#